data_AF-A0A2R6W8C9-F1
#
_entry.id   AF-A0A2R6W8C9-F1
#
_cell.length_a   1.000
_cell.length_b   1.000
_cell.length_c   1.000
_cell.angle_alpha   90.00
_cell.angle_beta   90.00
_cell.angle_gamma   90.00
#
_symmetry.space_group_name_H-M   'P 1'
#
loop_
_entity.id
_entity.type
_entity.pdbx_description
1 polymer ?
#
loop_
_entity_poly.entity_id
_entity_poly.type
_entity_poly.pdbx_seq_one_letter_code
_entity_poly.pdbx_strand_id
1 'polypeptide(L)'
;MTDTTLLPKEVLVNVSNVDKALQKVEEQLNILLPIYTREVMDQLTPVEQASAFLLLSKTVNTLFCLQLKTDGVNPDEHNARGELDRYDIYHKKVQAALDRSKGPQRPTTSLDIRAANRFIEHAIPNLPEDQKKQLRAVAKQGNRHQDRVSESVRVTPKRRASGLTVAEEAAAFLAEASKEILASNVESKAEK
;
A
#
# COMPACT_ATOMS: atom_id res chain seq x y z
N MET A 1 1.22 37.23 -38.47
CA MET A 1 1.65 35.86 -38.82
C MET A 1 3.14 35.80 -38.55
N THR A 2 3.54 35.18 -37.44
CA THR A 2 4.94 35.15 -36.97
C THR A 2 5.72 34.11 -37.78
N ASP A 3 6.82 34.54 -38.41
CA ASP A 3 7.75 33.69 -39.15
C ASP A 3 8.31 32.56 -38.27
N THR A 4 7.76 31.36 -38.40
CA THR A 4 8.26 30.11 -37.79
C THR A 4 9.61 29.67 -38.39
N THR A 5 10.07 30.34 -39.44
CA THR A 5 11.32 30.12 -40.19
C THR A 5 12.59 30.48 -39.42
N LEU A 6 12.48 31.23 -38.31
CA LEU A 6 13.63 31.67 -37.50
C LEU A 6 14.00 30.74 -36.33
N LEU A 7 13.16 29.74 -36.01
CA LEU A 7 13.40 28.85 -34.87
C LEU A 7 14.21 27.61 -35.28
N PRO A 8 15.18 27.16 -34.46
CA PRO A 8 15.88 25.90 -34.71
C PRO A 8 14.90 24.72 -34.82
N LYS A 9 15.15 23.82 -35.77
CA LYS A 9 14.30 22.63 -36.01
C LYS A 9 14.08 21.79 -34.75
N GLU A 10 15.11 21.69 -33.91
CA GLU A 10 15.03 20.98 -32.63
C GLU A 10 13.97 21.56 -31.69
N VAL A 11 13.89 22.89 -31.61
CA VAL A 11 12.89 23.58 -30.77
C VAL A 11 11.48 23.30 -31.29
N LEU A 12 11.27 23.34 -32.61
CA LEU A 12 9.98 23.03 -33.22
C LEU A 12 9.53 21.59 -32.92
N VAL A 13 10.46 20.63 -32.97
CA VAL A 13 10.19 19.22 -32.61
C VAL A 13 9.81 19.11 -31.13
N ASN A 14 10.55 19.76 -30.24
CA ASN A 14 10.27 19.72 -28.80
C ASN A 14 8.92 20.33 -28.46
N VAL A 15 8.56 21.47 -29.06
CA VAL A 15 7.25 22.10 -28.89
C VAL A 15 6.14 21.18 -29.40
N SER A 16 6.30 20.56 -30.57
CA SER A 16 5.33 19.59 -31.09
C SER A 16 5.17 18.37 -30.18
N ASN A 17 6.25 17.90 -29.56
CA ASN A 17 6.19 16.78 -28.61
C ASN A 17 5.46 17.15 -27.32
N VAL A 18 5.69 18.37 -26.81
CA VAL A 18 4.98 18.90 -25.63
C VAL A 18 3.49 19.04 -25.92
N ASP A 19 3.11 19.59 -27.07
CA ASP A 19 1.71 19.72 -27.51
C ASP A 19 0.99 18.36 -27.58
N LYS A 20 1.62 17.37 -28.23
CA LYS A 20 1.09 15.99 -28.27
C LYS A 20 0.98 15.35 -26.89
N ALA A 21 1.90 15.64 -25.98
CA ALA A 21 1.85 15.14 -24.62
C ALA A 21 0.70 15.79 -23.83
N LEU A 22 0.50 17.09 -23.99
CA LEU A 22 -0.61 17.85 -23.40
C LEU A 22 -1.97 17.34 -23.88
N GLN A 23 -2.13 17.11 -25.19
CA GLN A 23 -3.36 16.52 -25.75
C GLN A 23 -3.69 15.17 -25.11
N LYS A 24 -2.70 14.29 -24.96
CA LYS A 24 -2.90 13.00 -24.27
C LYS A 24 -3.31 13.17 -22.81
N VAL A 25 -2.70 14.11 -22.09
CA VAL A 25 -3.07 14.38 -20.69
C VAL A 25 -4.51 14.90 -20.62
N GLU A 26 -4.90 15.80 -21.52
CA GLU A 26 -6.25 16.33 -21.62
C GLU A 26 -7.28 15.23 -21.90
N GLU A 27 -7.01 14.34 -22.86
CA GLU A 27 -7.84 13.17 -23.15
C GLU A 27 -8.05 12.29 -21.91
N GLN A 28 -6.97 11.98 -21.16
CA GLN A 28 -7.07 11.18 -19.95
C GLN A 28 -7.83 11.89 -18.84
N LEU A 29 -7.64 13.20 -18.67
CA LEU A 29 -8.37 13.99 -17.67
C LEU A 29 -9.86 14.09 -18.00
N ASN A 30 -10.22 14.22 -19.27
CA ASN A 30 -11.61 14.23 -19.72
C ASN A 30 -12.33 12.90 -19.43
N ILE A 31 -11.60 11.78 -19.38
CA ILE A 31 -12.13 10.49 -18.95
C ILE A 31 -12.20 10.39 -17.42
N LEU A 32 -11.15 10.84 -16.72
CA LEU A 32 -11.00 10.66 -15.28
C LEU A 32 -11.89 11.59 -14.45
N LEU A 33 -11.96 12.88 -14.79
CA LEU A 33 -12.66 13.89 -13.99
C LEU A 33 -14.17 13.61 -13.80
N PRO A 34 -14.93 13.15 -14.81
CA PRO A 34 -16.33 12.81 -14.63
C PRO A 34 -16.58 11.65 -13.65
N ILE A 35 -15.62 10.74 -13.54
CA ILE A 35 -15.70 9.56 -12.66
C ILE A 35 -15.26 9.92 -11.24
N TYR A 36 -14.56 11.04 -11.07
CA TYR A 36 -14.07 11.53 -9.80
C TYR A 36 -15.18 12.19 -8.96
N THR A 37 -16.24 11.43 -8.64
CA THR A 37 -17.33 11.87 -7.78
C THR A 37 -17.18 11.33 -6.37
N ARG A 38 -17.86 11.97 -5.41
CA ARG A 38 -17.84 11.53 -4.02
C ARG A 38 -18.36 10.10 -3.87
N GLU A 39 -19.40 9.76 -4.62
CA GLU A 39 -20.06 8.45 -4.59
C GLU A 39 -19.12 7.34 -5.08
N VAL A 40 -18.29 7.62 -6.08
CA VAL A 40 -17.26 6.68 -6.56
C VAL A 40 -16.12 6.59 -5.56
N MET A 41 -15.66 7.72 -5.03
CA MET A 41 -14.59 7.73 -4.03
C MET A 41 -14.99 6.98 -2.76
N ASP A 42 -16.23 7.10 -2.30
CA ASP A 42 -16.75 6.41 -1.11
C ASP A 42 -16.82 4.87 -1.30
N GLN A 43 -16.78 4.37 -2.54
CA GLN A 43 -16.71 2.92 -2.83
C GLN A 43 -15.28 2.36 -2.79
N LEU A 44 -14.27 3.23 -2.88
CA LEU A 44 -12.87 2.83 -2.85
C LEU A 44 -12.38 2.57 -1.43
N THR A 45 -11.41 1.67 -1.28
CA THR A 45 -10.71 1.52 0.00
C THR A 45 -9.94 2.79 0.36
N PRO A 46 -9.66 3.06 1.65
CA PRO A 46 -8.93 4.26 2.05
C PRO A 46 -7.57 4.44 1.34
N VAL A 47 -6.90 3.33 0.98
CA VAL A 47 -5.61 3.35 0.31
C VAL A 47 -5.76 3.68 -1.18
N GLU A 48 -6.81 3.17 -1.84
CA GLU A 48 -7.15 3.52 -3.22
C GLU A 48 -7.57 4.99 -3.33
N GLN A 49 -8.42 5.47 -2.40
CA GLN A 49 -8.78 6.89 -2.31
C GLN A 49 -7.54 7.77 -2.20
N ALA A 50 -6.63 7.45 -1.26
CA ALA A 50 -5.39 8.19 -1.07
C ALA A 50 -4.51 8.19 -2.33
N SER A 51 -4.46 7.06 -3.06
CA SER A 51 -3.72 6.95 -4.32
C SER A 51 -4.31 7.85 -5.41
N ALA A 52 -5.64 7.91 -5.51
CA ALA A 52 -6.34 8.75 -6.47
C ALA A 52 -6.16 10.26 -6.17
N PHE A 53 -6.28 10.69 -4.91
CA PHE A 53 -5.98 12.07 -4.50
C PHE A 53 -4.52 12.45 -4.79
N LEU A 54 -3.59 11.54 -4.50
CA LEU A 54 -2.17 11.76 -4.72
C LEU A 54 -1.83 11.88 -6.22
N LEU A 55 -2.47 11.09 -7.08
CA LEU A 55 -2.36 11.20 -8.53
C LEU A 55 -2.82 12.58 -9.00
N LEU A 56 -4.00 13.02 -8.56
CA LEU A 56 -4.54 14.33 -8.95
C LEU A 56 -3.63 15.48 -8.50
N SER A 57 -3.15 15.43 -7.26
CA SER A 57 -2.19 16.41 -6.73
C SER A 57 -0.90 16.46 -7.56
N LYS A 58 -0.36 15.30 -7.95
CA LYS A 58 0.83 15.24 -8.82
C LYS A 58 0.57 15.89 -10.17
N THR A 59 -0.57 15.58 -10.79
CA THR A 59 -0.93 16.11 -12.11
C THR A 59 -1.02 17.62 -12.07
N VAL A 60 -1.74 18.19 -11.08
CA VAL A 60 -1.87 19.65 -10.91
C VAL A 60 -0.49 20.30 -10.69
N ASN A 61 0.34 19.76 -9.80
CA ASN A 61 1.67 20.30 -9.55
C ASN A 61 2.57 20.23 -10.79
N THR A 62 2.49 19.13 -11.55
CA THR A 62 3.30 18.95 -12.76
C THR A 62 2.89 19.94 -13.86
N LEU A 63 1.58 20.14 -14.06
CA LEU A 63 1.06 21.11 -15.02
C LEU A 63 1.41 22.55 -14.61
N PHE A 64 1.37 22.85 -13.31
CA PHE A 64 1.81 24.15 -12.81
C PHE A 64 3.31 24.39 -13.01
N CYS A 65 4.15 23.39 -12.72
CA CYS A 65 5.59 23.47 -13.03
C CYS A 65 5.85 23.63 -14.53
N LEU A 66 5.04 23.02 -15.40
CA LEU A 66 5.14 23.20 -16.84
C LEU A 66 4.82 24.65 -17.22
N GLN A 67 3.75 25.23 -16.67
CA GLN A 67 3.38 26.63 -16.88
C GLN A 67 4.50 27.59 -16.43
N LEU A 68 5.09 27.36 -15.25
CA LEU A 68 6.22 28.18 -14.79
C LEU A 68 7.38 28.14 -15.79
N LYS A 69 7.69 26.96 -16.34
CA LYS A 69 8.74 26.82 -17.36
C LYS A 69 8.39 27.56 -18.66
N THR A 70 7.12 27.60 -19.06
CA THR A 70 6.71 28.39 -20.25
C THR A 70 6.81 29.88 -20.02
N ASP A 71 6.64 30.33 -18.78
CA ASP A 71 6.81 31.73 -18.37
C ASP A 71 8.29 32.11 -18.16
N GLY A 72 9.22 31.17 -18.35
CA GLY A 72 10.65 31.37 -18.14
C GLY A 72 11.07 31.34 -16.66
N VAL A 73 10.18 30.92 -15.76
CA VAL A 73 10.44 30.79 -14.32
C VAL A 73 10.95 29.39 -14.00
N ASN A 74 12.04 29.30 -13.24
CA ASN A 74 12.57 28.01 -12.79
C ASN A 74 11.68 27.44 -11.65
N PRO A 75 11.04 26.25 -11.83
CA PRO A 75 10.20 25.67 -10.79
C PRO A 75 10.97 25.29 -9.51
N ASP A 76 12.28 25.06 -9.60
CA ASP A 76 13.12 24.71 -8.44
C ASP A 76 13.32 25.88 -7.47
N GLU A 77 13.24 27.12 -7.99
CA GLU A 77 13.33 28.36 -7.22
C GLU A 77 11.93 28.86 -6.78
N HIS A 78 10.87 28.19 -7.23
CA HIS A 78 9.49 28.52 -6.90
C HIS A 78 8.99 27.63 -5.74
N ASN A 79 7.97 28.11 -5.02
CA ASN A 79 7.29 27.35 -3.96
C ASN A 79 6.69 26.01 -4.46
N ALA A 80 6.56 25.84 -5.77
CA ALA A 80 6.10 24.61 -6.41
C ALA A 80 7.04 23.43 -6.13
N ARG A 81 8.35 23.68 -5.93
CA ARG A 81 9.32 22.65 -5.57
C ARG A 81 8.96 21.93 -4.27
N GLY A 82 8.53 22.70 -3.26
CA GLY A 82 8.10 22.17 -1.97
C GLY A 82 6.85 21.30 -2.08
N GLU A 83 5.95 21.61 -3.02
CA GLU A 83 4.78 20.77 -3.28
C GLU A 83 5.14 19.42 -3.92
N LEU A 84 6.20 19.39 -4.74
CA LEU A 84 6.72 18.13 -5.29
C LEU A 84 7.42 17.29 -4.21
N ASP A 85 8.17 17.91 -3.30
CA ASP A 85 8.73 17.21 -2.13
C ASP A 85 7.63 16.66 -1.20
N ARG A 86 6.55 17.43 -1.01
CA ARG A 86 5.38 16.96 -0.27
C ARG A 86 4.77 15.74 -0.95
N TYR A 87 4.60 15.75 -2.28
CA TYR A 87 4.12 14.59 -3.03
C TYR A 87 4.97 13.35 -2.73
N ASP A 88 6.30 13.45 -2.76
CA ASP A 88 7.18 12.30 -2.50
C ASP A 88 7.04 11.73 -1.08
N ILE A 89 6.85 12.61 -0.09
CA ILE A 89 6.58 12.20 1.30
C ILE A 89 5.28 11.41 1.38
N TYR A 90 4.20 11.92 0.78
CA TYR A 90 2.90 11.25 0.80
C TYR A 90 2.88 9.98 -0.05
N HIS A 91 3.58 9.97 -1.18
CA HIS A 91 3.76 8.78 -2.00
C HIS A 91 4.40 7.64 -1.21
N LYS A 92 5.47 7.92 -0.46
CA LYS A 92 6.10 6.93 0.43
C LYS A 92 5.13 6.41 1.50
N LYS A 93 4.27 7.26 2.06
CA LYS A 93 3.26 6.86 3.05
C LYS A 93 2.20 5.93 2.45
N VAL A 94 1.67 6.29 1.28
CA VAL A 94 0.68 5.47 0.57
C VAL A 94 1.29 4.13 0.15
N GLN A 95 2.53 4.15 -0.36
CA GLN A 95 3.24 2.93 -0.73
C GLN A 95 3.48 2.01 0.48
N ALA A 96 3.88 2.58 1.62
CA ALA A 96 4.02 1.81 2.85
C ALA A 96 2.69 1.21 3.34
N ALA A 97 1.56 1.91 3.14
CA ALA A 97 0.24 1.39 3.44
C ALA A 97 -0.16 0.23 2.50
N LEU A 98 0.11 0.36 1.20
CA LEU A 98 -0.08 -0.71 0.21
C LEU A 98 0.78 -1.94 0.51
N ASP A 99 2.03 -1.75 0.93
CA ASP A 99 2.90 -2.85 1.30
C ASP A 99 2.42 -3.57 2.57
N ARG A 100 1.85 -2.81 3.52
CA ARG A 100 1.22 -3.40 4.73
C ARG A 100 -0.04 -4.18 4.41
N SER A 101 -0.86 -3.74 3.44
CA SER A 101 -2.07 -4.48 3.06
C SER A 101 -1.77 -5.81 2.35
N LYS A 102 -0.63 -5.90 1.65
CA LYS A 102 -0.17 -7.11 0.96
C LYS A 102 0.51 -8.15 1.88
N GLY A 103 0.97 -7.73 3.06
CA GLY A 103 1.62 -8.62 4.02
C GLY A 103 0.62 -9.43 4.86
N PRO A 104 1.07 -10.50 5.55
CA PRO A 104 0.22 -11.15 6.54
C PRO A 104 -0.23 -10.10 7.57
N GLN A 105 -1.51 -10.12 7.95
CA GLN A 105 -2.06 -9.19 8.94
C GLN A 105 -1.20 -9.26 10.21
N ARG A 106 -0.34 -8.27 10.39
CA ARG A 106 0.47 -8.16 11.60
C ARG A 106 -0.43 -7.58 12.67
N PRO A 107 -0.52 -8.20 13.86
CA PRO A 107 -1.29 -7.60 14.95
C PRO A 107 -0.74 -6.19 15.21
N THR A 108 -1.60 -5.19 15.07
CA THR A 108 -1.26 -3.77 15.31
C THR A 108 -1.03 -3.50 16.79
N THR A 109 -1.52 -4.41 17.64
CA THR A 109 -1.35 -4.40 19.09
C THR A 109 -0.64 -5.68 19.51
N SER A 110 0.53 -5.53 20.14
CA SER A 110 1.18 -6.64 20.83
C SER A 110 0.69 -6.65 22.27
N LEU A 111 0.10 -7.74 22.72
CA LEU A 111 -0.28 -7.90 24.12
C LEU A 111 0.99 -8.14 24.94
N ASP A 112 1.26 -7.26 25.90
CA ASP A 112 2.23 -7.56 26.96
C ASP A 112 1.61 -8.58 27.91
N ILE A 113 1.93 -9.85 27.66
CA ILE A 113 1.43 -11.00 28.42
C ILE A 113 1.80 -10.86 29.91
N ARG A 114 2.94 -10.24 30.24
CA ARG A 114 3.35 -10.06 31.64
C ARG A 114 2.50 -9.00 32.33
N ALA A 115 2.26 -7.88 31.66
CA ALA A 115 1.36 -6.84 32.16
C ALA A 115 -0.06 -7.38 32.32
N ALA A 116 -0.59 -8.09 31.32
CA ALA A 116 -1.91 -8.74 31.37
C ALA A 116 -2.02 -9.71 32.55
N ASN A 117 -0.99 -10.53 32.80
CA ASN A 117 -0.97 -11.44 33.94
C ASN A 117 -1.01 -10.71 35.29
N ARG A 118 -0.31 -9.57 35.43
CA ARG A 118 -0.38 -8.75 36.65
C ARG A 118 -1.78 -8.20 36.87
N PHE A 119 -2.45 -7.75 35.81
CA PHE A 119 -3.84 -7.29 35.89
C PHE A 119 -4.77 -8.43 36.31
N ILE A 120 -4.62 -9.63 35.74
CA ILE A 120 -5.43 -10.80 36.07
C ILE A 120 -5.20 -11.23 37.52
N GLU A 121 -3.94 -11.32 37.97
CA GLU A 121 -3.59 -11.70 39.34
C GLU A 121 -4.14 -10.71 40.38
N HIS A 122 -4.19 -9.41 40.07
CA HIS A 122 -4.73 -8.40 40.99
C HIS A 122 -6.26 -8.24 40.93
N ALA A 123 -6.88 -8.45 39.78
CA ALA A 123 -8.32 -8.29 39.61
C ALA A 123 -9.13 -9.46 40.18
N ILE A 124 -8.51 -10.63 40.38
CA ILE A 124 -9.16 -11.85 40.87
C ILE A 124 -8.57 -12.23 42.24
N PRO A 125 -9.24 -11.89 43.36
CA PRO A 125 -8.71 -12.06 44.72
C PRO A 125 -8.38 -13.51 45.11
N ASN A 126 -9.11 -14.48 44.54
CA ASN A 126 -8.98 -15.91 44.86
C ASN A 126 -8.63 -16.75 43.62
N LEU A 127 -7.66 -16.28 42.83
CA LEU A 127 -7.20 -17.04 41.67
C LEU A 127 -6.45 -18.32 42.12
N PRO A 128 -6.88 -19.52 41.69
CA PRO A 128 -6.21 -20.79 41.99
C PRO A 128 -4.71 -20.77 41.65
N GLU A 129 -3.88 -21.37 42.51
CA GLU A 129 -2.42 -21.40 42.32
C GLU A 129 -1.98 -22.13 41.04
N ASP A 130 -2.76 -23.12 40.61
CA ASP A 130 -2.50 -23.83 39.34
C ASP A 130 -2.72 -22.90 38.14
N GLN A 131 -3.72 -22.01 38.18
CA GLN A 131 -3.94 -21.00 37.15
C GLN A 131 -2.84 -19.93 37.17
N LYS A 132 -2.36 -19.50 38.35
CA LYS A 132 -1.20 -18.59 38.45
C LYS A 132 0.06 -19.19 37.83
N LYS A 133 0.33 -20.48 38.07
CA LYS A 133 1.47 -21.19 37.45
C LYS A 133 1.33 -21.27 35.93
N GLN A 134 0.14 -21.54 35.42
CA GLN A 134 -0.14 -21.55 33.98
C GLN A 134 0.07 -20.17 33.35
N LEU A 135 -0.46 -19.09 33.95
CA LEU A 135 -0.25 -17.72 33.47
C LEU A 135 1.24 -17.37 33.40
N ARG A 136 2.00 -17.70 34.46
CA ARG A 136 3.46 -17.48 34.50
C ARG A 136 4.22 -18.31 33.45
N ALA A 137 3.75 -19.51 33.13
CA ALA A 137 4.32 -20.33 32.06
C ALA A 137 4.08 -19.70 30.67
N VAL A 138 2.88 -19.18 30.42
CA VAL A 138 2.53 -18.48 29.17
C VAL A 138 3.38 -17.19 29.00
N ALA A 139 3.60 -16.43 30.08
CA ALA A 139 4.50 -15.27 30.05
C ALA A 139 5.95 -15.61 29.70
N LYS A 140 6.46 -16.77 30.15
CA LYS A 140 7.82 -17.25 29.80
C LYS A 140 7.92 -17.73 28.35
N GLN A 141 6.84 -18.27 27.79
CA GLN A 141 6.80 -18.72 26.39
C GLN A 141 6.63 -17.56 25.41
N GLY A 142 5.81 -16.55 25.73
CA GLY A 142 5.61 -15.36 24.91
C GLY A 142 6.89 -14.56 24.63
N ASN A 143 7.81 -14.50 25.60
CA ASN A 143 9.10 -13.82 25.45
C ASN A 143 9.98 -14.44 24.34
N ARG A 144 9.95 -15.77 24.20
CA ARG A 144 10.77 -16.49 23.20
C ARG A 144 10.31 -16.22 21.76
N HIS A 145 9.03 -15.93 21.58
CA HIS A 145 8.48 -15.57 20.26
C HIS A 145 8.73 -14.10 19.92
N GLN A 146 8.62 -13.19 20.90
CA GLN A 146 8.95 -11.77 20.70
C GLN A 146 10.43 -11.56 20.36
N ASP A 147 11.35 -12.16 21.13
CA ASP A 147 12.80 -12.03 20.90
C ASP A 147 13.22 -12.55 19.51
N ARG A 148 12.65 -13.69 19.07
CA ARG A 148 12.89 -14.26 17.73
C ARG A 148 12.34 -13.41 16.58
N VAL A 149 11.23 -12.69 16.77
CA VAL A 149 10.67 -11.79 15.75
C VAL A 149 11.50 -10.51 15.63
N SER A 150 12.01 -9.97 16.73
CA SER A 150 12.95 -8.82 16.69
C SER A 150 14.28 -9.16 15.99
N GLU A 151 14.74 -10.41 16.07
CA GLU A 151 15.96 -10.85 15.38
C GLU A 151 15.73 -11.13 13.89
N SER A 152 14.55 -11.62 13.50
CA SER A 152 14.21 -11.86 12.08
C SER A 152 13.91 -10.59 11.28
N VAL A 153 13.55 -9.49 11.93
CA VAL A 153 13.39 -8.16 11.28
C VAL A 153 14.73 -7.63 10.74
N ARG A 154 15.88 -8.10 11.24
CA ARG A 154 17.21 -7.73 10.73
C ARG A 154 17.61 -8.46 9.44
N VAL A 155 16.91 -9.54 9.08
CA VAL A 155 17.17 -10.28 7.84
C VAL A 155 16.05 -9.98 6.86
N THR A 156 16.34 -9.13 5.87
CA THR A 156 15.42 -8.83 4.76
C THR A 156 15.01 -10.14 4.08
N PRO A 157 13.72 -10.54 4.10
CA PRO A 157 13.29 -11.71 3.37
C PRO A 157 13.35 -11.37 1.88
N LYS A 158 14.09 -12.17 1.11
CA LYS A 158 14.12 -12.10 -0.35
C LYS A 158 12.71 -12.44 -0.86
N ARG A 159 11.89 -11.41 -1.09
CA ARG A 159 10.52 -11.52 -1.64
C ARG A 159 10.58 -12.29 -2.96
N ARG A 160 9.85 -13.39 -3.07
CA ARG A 160 9.52 -13.98 -4.37
C ARG A 160 8.56 -13.02 -5.08
N ALA A 161 8.83 -12.77 -6.36
CA ALA A 161 8.13 -11.80 -7.18
C ALA A 161 6.80 -12.35 -7.75
N SER A 162 5.97 -13.02 -6.93
CA SER A 162 4.59 -13.27 -7.33
C SER A 162 3.78 -12.02 -6.98
N GLY A 163 3.26 -11.35 -8.00
CA GLY A 163 2.43 -10.14 -7.86
C GLY A 163 1.02 -10.40 -7.31
N LEU A 164 0.75 -11.60 -6.82
CA LEU A 164 -0.53 -12.01 -6.25
C LEU A 164 -0.59 -11.66 -4.77
N THR A 165 -1.76 -11.26 -4.30
CA THR A 165 -1.95 -11.05 -2.87
C THR A 165 -1.88 -12.39 -2.14
N VAL A 166 -1.32 -12.40 -0.93
CA VAL A 166 -1.25 -13.63 -0.11
C VAL A 166 -2.65 -14.21 0.16
N ALA A 167 -3.69 -13.36 0.14
CA ALA A 167 -5.07 -13.78 0.25
C ALA A 167 -5.55 -14.58 -0.98
N GLU A 168 -5.18 -14.16 -2.19
CA GLU A 168 -5.48 -14.90 -3.43
C GLU A 168 -4.69 -16.22 -3.50
N GLU A 169 -3.42 -16.22 -3.09
CA GLU A 169 -2.62 -17.45 -3.02
C GLU A 169 -3.17 -18.43 -1.96
N ALA A 170 -3.58 -17.94 -0.79
CA ALA A 170 -4.20 -18.75 0.25
C ALA A 170 -5.58 -19.28 -0.18
N ALA A 171 -6.38 -18.46 -0.86
CA ALA A 171 -7.67 -18.88 -1.41
C ALA A 171 -7.50 -19.96 -2.50
N ALA A 172 -6.51 -19.81 -3.37
CA ALA A 172 -6.19 -20.82 -4.38
C ALA A 172 -5.74 -22.14 -3.75
N PHE A 173 -4.90 -22.08 -2.71
CA PHE A 173 -4.46 -23.27 -1.98
C PHE A 173 -5.63 -23.98 -1.26
N LEU A 174 -6.51 -23.23 -0.60
CA LEU A 174 -7.70 -23.79 0.06
C LEU A 174 -8.69 -24.39 -0.94
N ALA A 175 -8.86 -23.75 -2.11
CA ALA A 175 -9.67 -24.28 -3.19
C ALA A 175 -9.11 -25.60 -3.74
N GLU A 176 -7.79 -25.67 -3.95
CA GLU A 176 -7.11 -26.89 -4.40
C GLU A 176 -7.25 -28.02 -3.37
N ALA A 177 -6.97 -27.73 -2.10
CA ALA A 177 -7.10 -28.69 -1.00
C ALA A 177 -8.55 -29.20 -0.84
N SER A 178 -9.55 -28.33 -1.01
CA SER A 178 -10.96 -28.74 -0.94
C SER A 178 -11.35 -29.72 -2.07
N LYS A 179 -10.76 -29.57 -3.26
CA LYS A 179 -11.00 -30.49 -4.38
C LYS A 179 -10.35 -31.85 -4.13
N GLU A 180 -9.13 -31.90 -3.61
CA GLU A 180 -8.47 -33.16 -3.24
C GLU A 180 -9.25 -33.93 -2.16
N ILE A 181 -9.75 -33.23 -1.14
CA ILE A 181 -10.58 -33.84 -0.09
C ILE A 181 -11.87 -34.43 -0.70
N LEU A 182 -12.54 -33.70 -1.60
CA LEU A 182 -13.76 -34.19 -2.26
C LEU A 182 -13.47 -35.36 -3.22
N ALA A 183 -12.35 -35.34 -3.93
CA ALA A 183 -11.92 -36.43 -4.82
C ALA A 183 -11.65 -37.73 -4.04
N SER A 184 -10.95 -37.63 -2.90
CA SER A 184 -10.66 -38.79 -2.03
C SER A 184 -11.92 -39.43 -1.43
N ASN A 185 -12.99 -38.64 -1.25
CA ASN A 185 -14.27 -39.10 -0.72
C ASN A 185 -15.16 -39.78 -1.79
N VAL A 186 -14.85 -39.57 -3.08
CA VAL A 186 -15.54 -40.22 -4.21
C VAL A 186 -14.87 -41.56 -4.54
N GLU A 187 -13.54 -41.64 -4.48
CA GLU A 187 -12.80 -42.89 -4.69
C GLU A 187 -13.12 -43.95 -3.63
N SER A 188 -13.29 -43.54 -2.37
CA SER A 188 -13.69 -44.43 -1.26
C SER A 188 -15.15 -44.91 -1.31
N LYS A 189 -16.00 -44.33 -2.16
CA LYS A 189 -17.37 -44.79 -2.42
C LYS A 189 -17.50 -45.72 -3.62
N ALA A 190 -16.50 -45.76 -4.51
CA ALA A 190 -16.49 -46.64 -5.68
C ALA A 190 -15.94 -48.04 -5.38
N GLU A 191 -15.33 -48.24 -4.21
CA GLU A 191 -14.69 -49.50 -3.78
C GLU A 191 -15.55 -50.33 -2.81
N LYS A 192 -16.87 -50.07 -2.74
CA LYS A 192 -17.83 -50.84 -1.93
C LYS A 192 -18.98 -51.39 -2.76
#